data_AF-A0A529LKA0-F1
#
_entry.id   AF-A0A529LKA0-F1
#
_cell.length_a   1.000
_cell.length_b   1.000
_cell.length_c   1.000
_cell.angle_alpha   90.00
_cell.angle_beta   90.00
_cell.angle_gamma   90.00
#
_symmetry.space_group_name_H-M   'P 1'
#
loop_
_entity.id
_entity.type
_entity.pdbx_description
1 polymer ?
#
loop_
_entity_poly.entity_id
_entity_poly.type
_entity_poly.pdbx_seq_one_letter_code
_entity_poly.pdbx_strand_id
1 'polypeptide(L)' 'MIAPRIMVVEDEEPLGVLLRYNLESEGYQVEVVTRGDEAEIR' A
#
# COMPACT_ATOMS: atom_id res chain seq x y z
N MET A 1 1.69 11.09 -17.00
CA MET A 1 2.29 11.47 -15.71
C MET A 1 2.56 10.19 -14.93
N ILE A 2 3.66 10.11 -14.19
CA ILE A 2 3.92 8.97 -13.29
C ILE A 2 3.16 9.27 -12.00
N ALA A 3 2.24 8.39 -11.62
CA ALA A 3 1.51 8.51 -10.35
C ALA A 3 2.49 8.25 -9.18
N PRO A 4 2.42 9.02 -8.08
CA PRO A 4 3.25 8.76 -6.91
C PRO A 4 3.01 7.34 -6.36
N ARG A 5 4.08 6.68 -5.93
CA ARG A 5 4.01 5.34 -5.32
C ARG A 5 3.89 5.45 -3.80
N ILE A 6 2.96 4.72 -3.21
CA ILE A 6 2.75 4.58 -1.77
C ILE A 6 2.94 3.11 -1.40
N MET A 7 3.75 2.83 -0.37
CA MET A 7 3.81 1.52 0.28
C MET A 7 3.07 1.61 1.62
N VAL A 8 2.10 0.74 1.81
CA VAL A 8 1.35 0.58 3.04
C VAL A 8 1.88 -0.66 3.75
N VAL A 9 2.34 -0.49 4.99
CA VAL A 9 2.72 -1.60 5.87
C VAL A 9 1.57 -1.80 6.85
N GLU A 10 0.83 -2.88 6.70
CA GLU A 10 -0.42 -3.13 7.44
C GLU A 10 -0.58 -4.63 7.71
N ASP A 11 -0.64 -5.02 8.99
CA ASP A 11 -0.70 -6.42 9.41
C ASP A 11 -2.12 -7.01 9.34
N GLU A 12 -3.15 -6.16 9.24
CA GLU A 12 -4.53 -6.58 9.02
C GLU A 12 -4.94 -6.55 7.53
N GLU A 13 -5.08 -7.73 6.91
CA GLU A 13 -5.40 -7.85 5.47
C GLU A 13 -6.68 -7.09 5.04
N PRO A 14 -7.83 -7.19 5.75
CA PRO A 14 -9.00 -6.38 5.42
C PRO A 14 -8.74 -4.87 5.37
N LEU A 15 -7.93 -4.35 6.30
CA LEU A 15 -7.58 -2.94 6.36
C LEU A 15 -6.63 -2.56 5.20
N GLY A 16 -5.65 -3.40 4.91
CA GLY A 16 -4.76 -3.23 3.75
C GLY A 16 -5.51 -3.15 2.42
N VAL A 17 -6.54 -3.98 2.23
CA VAL A 17 -7.41 -3.94 1.04
C VAL A 17 -8.18 -2.62 0.95
N LEU A 18 -8.78 -2.16 2.05
CA LEU A 18 -9.52 -0.90 2.10
C LEU A 18 -8.61 0.30 1.80
N LEU A 19 -7.40 0.33 2.37
CA LEU A 19 -6.44 1.40 2.14
C LEU A 19 -5.98 1.43 0.68
N ARG A 20 -5.65 0.27 0.09
CA ARG A 20 -5.29 0.17 -1.32
C ARG A 20 -6.40 0.72 -2.22
N TYR A 21 -7.63 0.27 -2.01
CA TYR A 21 -8.78 0.71 -2.81
C TYR A 21 -8.96 2.23 -2.79
N ASN A 22 -8.94 2.84 -1.60
CA ASN A 22 -9.12 4.29 -1.49
C ASN A 22 -7.98 5.07 -2.13
N LEU A 23 -6.72 4.67 -1.89
CA LEU A 23 -5.55 5.35 -2.44
C LEU A 23 -5.43 5.17 -3.97
N GLU A 24 -5.74 3.99 -4.50
CA GLU A 24 -5.81 3.78 -5.96
C GLU A 24 -6.94 4.61 -6.59
N SER A 25 -8.08 4.77 -5.91
CA SER A 25 -9.17 5.66 -6.36
C SER A 25 -8.75 7.12 -6.44
N GLU A 26 -7.81 7.57 -5.62
CA GLU A 26 -7.22 8.93 -5.67
C GLU A 26 -6.09 9.04 -6.73
N GLY A 27 -5.78 7.96 -7.44
CA GLY A 27 -4.82 7.94 -8.53
C GLY A 27 -3.38 7.62 -8.12
N TYR A 28 -3.15 7.10 -6.92
CA TYR A 28 -1.84 6.63 -6.48
C TYR A 28 -1.53 5.22 -6.99
N GLN A 29 -0.25 4.89 -7.14
CA GLN A 29 0.21 3.51 -7.26
C GLN A 29 0.44 2.96 -5.85
N VAL A 30 -0.20 1.85 -5.50
CA VAL A 30 -0.20 1.38 -4.12
C VAL A 30 0.30 -0.05 -4.03
N GLU A 31 1.18 -0.28 -3.08
CA GLU A 31 1.68 -1.58 -2.69
C GLU A 31 1.38 -1.81 -1.22
N VAL A 32 0.88 -2.99 -0.87
CA VAL A 32 0.60 -3.37 0.52
C VAL A 32 1.51 -4.52 0.90
N VAL A 33 2.19 -4.39 2.03
CA VAL A 33 3.00 -5.44 2.65
C VAL A 33 2.51 -5.66 4.08
N THR A 34 2.52 -6.91 4.53
CA THR A 34 1.94 -7.30 5.83
C THR A 34 2.93 -7.22 6.98
N ARG A 35 4.22 -7.12 6.68
CA ARG A 35 5.28 -7.13 7.67
C ARG A 35 6.27 -6.01 7.44
N GLY A 36 6.76 -5.42 8.54
CA GLY A 36 7.74 -4.34 8.48
C GLY A 36 9.11 -4.80 7.96
N ASP A 37 9.52 -6.04 8.21
CA ASP A 37 10.78 -6.59 7.69
C ASP A 37 10.74 -6.76 6.16
N GLU A 38 9.59 -7.13 5.59
CA GLU A 38 9.37 -7.12 4.14
C GLU A 38 9.39 -5.71 3.55
N ALA A 39 8.90 -4.72 4.30
CA ALA A 39 8.92 -3.31 3.88
C ALA A 39 10.34 -2.74 3.86
N GLU A 40 11.17 -3.11 4.85
CA GLU A 40 12.54 -2.60 4.99
C GLU A 40 13.44 -2.93 3.80
N ILE A 41 13.19 -4.06 3.13
CA ILE A 41 14.05 -4.58 2.06
C ILE A 41 13.59 -4.23 0.63
N ARG A 42 12.60 -3.34 0.48
CA ARG A 42 11.84 -3.13 -0.77
C ARG A 42 11.83 -1.68 -1.24
#